data_AF-A0A015IRI0-F1
#
_entry.id   AF-A0A015IRI0-F1
#
_cell.length_a   1.000
_cell.length_b   1.000
_cell.length_c   1.000
_cell.angle_alpha   90.00
_cell.angle_beta   90.00
_cell.angle_gamma   90.00
#
_symmetry.space_group_name_H-M   'P 1'
#
loop_
_entity.id
_entity.type
_entity.pdbx_description
1 polymer ?
#
loop_
_entity_poly.entity_id
_entity_poly.type
_entity_poly.pdbx_seq_one_letter_code
_entity_poly.pdbx_strand_id
1 'polypeptide(L)'
;MTGKTSLGQLFEDKLLKLDEVQNGSACVFRISLAWMQRYAKLMGMSWDYFLDQFGHKKVYLIIDEVQKIYRHGNNEPHHGGGAFWNAFKLITQCLPQLFIVELASYGHFDFGAYSFSGNRIDMDNKWGYEEICFTKEEFHDYFYNFCKVHINDKLIKDEIPCPFNYVSDITAYHPGLVA
;
A
#
# COMPACT_ATOMS: atom_id res chain seq x y z
N MET A 1 7.62 8.45 -9.07
CA MET A 1 6.66 8.38 -7.95
C MET A 1 5.34 7.97 -8.55
N THR A 2 4.60 7.00 -8.00
CA THR A 2 3.31 6.55 -8.56
C THR A 2 2.21 6.56 -7.48
N GLY A 3 2.47 7.27 -6.38
CA GLY A 3 1.70 7.33 -5.12
C GLY A 3 1.05 6.05 -4.61
N LYS A 4 1.80 4.94 -4.69
CA LYS A 4 1.51 3.72 -3.94
C LYS A 4 1.41 3.99 -2.44
N THR A 5 2.32 4.79 -1.89
CA THR A 5 2.28 5.16 -0.47
C THR A 5 1.01 5.93 -0.13
N SER A 6 0.61 6.90 -0.97
CA SER A 6 -0.65 7.63 -0.80
C SER A 6 -1.86 6.71 -0.90
N LEU A 7 -1.86 5.75 -1.84
CA LEU A 7 -2.90 4.72 -1.92
C LEU A 7 -2.94 3.84 -0.66
N GLY A 8 -1.78 3.43 -0.15
CA GLY A 8 -1.68 2.66 1.10
C GLY A 8 -2.21 3.42 2.31
N GLN A 9 -1.99 4.73 2.37
CA GLN A 9 -2.56 5.60 3.41
C GLN A 9 -4.08 5.75 3.26
N LEU A 10 -4.59 5.96 2.05
CA LEU A 10 -6.02 6.02 1.80
C LEU A 10 -6.71 4.69 2.13
N PHE A 11 -6.06 3.57 1.80
CA PHE A 11 -6.57 2.25 2.12
C PHE A 11 -6.58 1.99 3.63
N GLU A 12 -5.52 2.37 4.34
CA GLU A 12 -5.46 2.37 5.81
C GLU A 12 -6.62 3.19 6.41
N ASP A 13 -6.81 4.44 5.96
CA ASP A 13 -7.89 5.31 6.44
C ASP A 13 -9.29 4.73 6.21
N LYS A 14 -9.48 3.99 5.11
CA LYS A 14 -10.74 3.30 4.81
C LYS A 14 -10.94 2.09 5.71
N LEU A 15 -9.91 1.27 5.92
CA LEU A 15 -9.98 0.12 6.83
C LEU A 15 -10.23 0.57 8.27
N LEU A 16 -9.60 1.64 8.72
CA LEU A 16 -9.79 2.19 10.07
C LEU A 16 -11.24 2.60 10.33
N LYS A 17 -12.02 2.92 9.30
CA LYS A 17 -13.44 3.30 9.40
C LYS A 17 -14.40 2.11 9.40
N LEU A 18 -13.92 0.89 9.22
CA LEU A 18 -14.78 -0.30 9.27
C LEU A 18 -15.34 -0.52 10.68
N ASP A 19 -16.60 -0.93 10.79
CA ASP A 19 -17.27 -1.18 12.07
C ASP A 19 -16.51 -2.19 12.93
N GLU A 20 -15.94 -3.23 12.31
CA GLU A 20 -15.13 -4.25 13.00
C GLU A 20 -13.81 -3.69 13.56
N VAL A 21 -13.25 -2.65 12.95
CA VAL A 21 -12.07 -1.97 13.51
C VAL A 21 -12.50 -1.02 14.62
N GLN A 22 -13.59 -0.28 14.43
CA GLN A 22 -14.14 0.65 15.41
C GLN A 22 -14.63 -0.04 16.69
N ASN A 23 -15.19 -1.25 16.58
CA ASN A 23 -15.62 -2.04 17.72
C ASN A 23 -14.50 -2.91 18.34
N GLY A 24 -13.28 -2.84 17.80
CA GLY A 24 -12.07 -3.50 18.32
C GLY A 24 -11.94 -4.99 18.00
N SER A 25 -12.81 -5.55 17.16
CA SER A 25 -12.74 -6.94 16.69
C SER A 25 -11.71 -7.16 15.57
N ALA A 26 -11.30 -6.08 14.91
CA ALA A 26 -10.24 -6.05 13.91
C ALA A 26 -9.17 -5.01 14.23
N CYS A 27 -7.97 -5.18 13.67
CA CYS A 27 -6.85 -4.27 13.80
C CYS A 27 -6.22 -4.00 12.43
N VAL A 28 -5.71 -2.78 12.23
CA VAL A 28 -5.05 -2.36 10.99
C VAL A 28 -3.62 -1.97 11.33
N PHE A 29 -2.67 -2.51 10.57
CA PHE A 29 -1.25 -2.17 10.66
C PHE A 29 -0.75 -1.80 9.27
N ARG A 30 -0.06 -0.66 9.16
CA ARG A 30 0.71 -0.32 7.97
C ARG A 30 2.19 -0.30 8.30
N ILE A 31 2.97 -1.00 7.49
CA ILE A 31 4.42 -1.07 7.62
C ILE A 31 5.08 -0.65 6.32
N SER A 32 6.22 0.04 6.43
CA SER A 32 7.07 0.33 5.28
C SER A 32 8.41 -0.36 5.47
N LEU A 33 8.80 -1.14 4.47
CA LEU A 33 9.99 -1.98 4.55
C LEU A 33 11.29 -1.19 4.35
N ALA A 34 11.23 0.09 3.98
CA ALA A 34 12.34 1.04 4.18
C ALA A 34 12.86 1.03 5.63
N TRP A 35 12.00 0.73 6.61
CA TRP A 35 12.29 0.87 8.03
C TRP A 35 12.60 -0.45 8.73
N MET A 36 12.71 -1.56 7.98
CA MET A 36 12.82 -2.94 8.51
C MET A 36 13.98 -3.16 9.47
N GLN A 37 15.12 -2.48 9.31
CA GLN A 37 16.23 -2.60 10.26
C GLN A 37 15.86 -2.17 11.69
N ARG A 38 14.73 -1.48 11.87
CA ARG A 38 14.22 -1.02 13.16
C ARG A 38 12.96 -1.76 13.61
N TYR A 39 12.49 -2.80 12.92
CA TYR A 39 11.14 -3.35 13.11
C TYR A 39 10.84 -3.85 14.53
N ALA A 40 11.72 -4.68 15.11
CA ALA A 40 11.60 -5.13 16.51
C ALA A 40 11.67 -3.97 17.52
N LYS A 41 12.30 -2.85 17.13
CA LYS A 41 12.41 -1.62 17.92
C LYS A 41 11.23 -0.66 17.72
N LEU A 42 10.60 -0.68 16.55
CA LEU A 42 9.51 0.21 16.14
C LEU A 42 8.15 -0.24 16.70
N MET A 43 7.90 -1.55 16.74
CA MET A 43 6.69 -2.09 17.37
C MET A 43 6.76 -2.03 18.91
N GLY A 44 7.97 -1.87 19.48
CA GLY A 44 8.18 -1.89 20.93
C GLY A 44 7.76 -3.20 21.60
N MET A 45 7.50 -4.26 20.83
CA MET A 45 6.97 -5.54 21.30
C MET A 45 7.57 -6.73 20.55
N SER A 46 7.62 -7.87 21.23
CA SER A 46 8.01 -9.15 20.63
C SER A 46 6.88 -9.74 19.77
N TRP A 47 7.22 -10.68 18.89
CA TRP A 47 6.24 -11.42 18.09
C TRP A 47 5.29 -12.23 18.95
N ASP A 48 5.77 -12.84 20.03
CA ASP A 48 4.93 -13.59 20.96
C ASP A 48 3.87 -12.68 21.61
N TYR A 49 4.27 -11.46 21.98
CA TYR A 49 3.34 -10.46 22.50
C TYR A 49 2.32 -10.04 21.43
N PHE A 50 2.75 -9.83 20.20
CA PHE A 50 1.84 -9.51 19.10
C PHE A 50 0.81 -10.63 18.88
N LEU A 51 1.24 -11.89 18.85
CA LEU A 51 0.35 -13.04 18.68
C LEU A 51 -0.60 -13.23 19.87
N ASP A 52 -0.13 -13.00 21.09
CA ASP A 52 -0.99 -13.05 22.29
C ASP A 52 -2.08 -11.97 22.24
N GLN A 53 -1.71 -10.74 21.88
CA GLN A 53 -2.63 -9.61 21.83
C GLN A 53 -3.62 -9.65 20.66
N PHE A 54 -3.18 -10.16 19.49
CA PHE A 54 -3.95 -10.06 18.24
C PHE A 54 -4.33 -11.42 17.63
N GLY A 55 -3.92 -12.53 18.25
CA GLY A 55 -4.16 -13.91 17.80
C GLY A 55 -5.62 -14.27 17.53
N HIS A 56 -6.51 -13.65 18.29
CA HIS A 56 -7.96 -13.87 18.25
C HIS A 56 -8.71 -12.83 17.41
N LYS A 57 -7.99 -11.84 16.87
CA LYS A 57 -8.58 -10.72 16.12
C LYS A 57 -8.38 -10.88 14.63
N LYS A 58 -9.23 -10.20 13.87
CA LYS A 58 -8.99 -9.97 12.45
C LYS A 58 -7.86 -8.96 12.29
N VAL A 59 -6.89 -9.25 11.44
CA VAL A 59 -5.73 -8.37 11.24
C VAL A 59 -5.63 -7.99 9.77
N TYR A 60 -5.66 -6.70 9.49
CA TYR A 60 -5.31 -6.12 8.20
C TYR A 60 -3.87 -5.61 8.25
N LEU A 61 -3.00 -6.16 7.41
CA LEU A 61 -1.60 -5.79 7.32
C LEU A 61 -1.30 -5.20 5.94
N ILE A 62 -1.01 -3.92 5.89
CA ILE A 62 -0.59 -3.20 4.69
C ILE A 62 0.94 -3.12 4.68
N ILE A 63 1.56 -3.62 3.63
CA ILE A 63 3.01 -3.70 3.49
C ILE A 63 3.46 -2.82 2.33
N ASP A 64 4.01 -1.67 2.63
CA ASP A 64 4.58 -0.75 1.65
C ASP A 64 6.04 -1.11 1.32
N GLU A 65 6.39 -0.96 0.05
CA GLU A 65 7.69 -1.24 -0.54
C GLU A 65 8.15 -2.71 -0.41
N VAL A 66 7.24 -3.67 -0.61
CA VAL A 66 7.52 -5.12 -0.52
C VAL A 66 8.68 -5.57 -1.40
N GLN A 67 8.91 -4.88 -2.53
CA GLN A 67 10.04 -5.15 -3.41
C GLN A 67 11.41 -5.07 -2.71
N LYS A 68 11.54 -4.31 -1.61
CA LYS A 68 12.80 -4.15 -0.87
C LYS A 68 13.23 -5.40 -0.10
N ILE A 69 12.33 -6.36 0.11
CA ILE A 69 12.66 -7.67 0.69
C ILE A 69 13.47 -8.53 -0.31
N TYR A 70 13.29 -8.28 -1.61
CA TYR A 70 13.79 -9.15 -2.67
C TYR A 70 15.12 -8.62 -3.26
N ARG A 71 15.94 -9.55 -3.78
CA ARG A 71 17.23 -9.26 -4.42
C ARG A 71 17.16 -9.47 -5.94
N HIS A 72 17.99 -8.75 -6.68
CA HIS A 72 18.40 -9.12 -8.05
C HIS A 72 19.53 -10.14 -7.99
N GLY A 73 19.30 -11.39 -8.42
CA GLY A 73 20.31 -12.46 -8.50
C GLY A 73 20.66 -13.17 -7.18
N ASN A 74 21.45 -14.25 -7.30
CA ASN A 74 21.78 -15.30 -6.31
C ASN A 74 21.30 -15.11 -4.85
N ASN A 75 20.18 -15.80 -4.57
CA ASN A 75 19.79 -16.59 -3.39
C ASN A 75 19.80 -16.04 -1.95
N GLU A 76 20.10 -14.77 -1.69
CA GLU A 76 19.92 -14.19 -0.35
C GLU A 76 19.07 -12.90 -0.35
N PRO A 77 17.96 -12.83 0.41
CA PRO A 77 17.12 -11.63 0.53
C PRO A 77 17.91 -10.44 1.09
N HIS A 78 17.65 -9.22 0.59
CA HIS A 78 18.24 -8.00 1.16
C HIS A 78 17.74 -7.76 2.59
N HIS A 79 18.58 -7.11 3.42
CA HIS A 79 18.21 -6.53 4.72
C HIS A 79 17.41 -7.45 5.68
N GLY A 80 17.75 -8.74 5.74
CA GLY A 80 17.08 -9.69 6.64
C GLY A 80 15.75 -10.23 6.11
N GLY A 81 15.48 -10.14 4.80
CA GLY A 81 14.26 -10.67 4.18
C GLY A 81 13.99 -12.16 4.45
N GLY A 82 15.03 -12.98 4.69
CA GLY A 82 14.86 -14.38 5.12
C GLY A 82 14.24 -14.48 6.53
N ALA A 83 14.67 -13.62 7.45
CA ALA A 83 14.07 -13.54 8.79
C ALA A 83 12.63 -13.00 8.71
N PHE A 84 12.37 -12.04 7.81
CA PHE A 84 11.01 -11.56 7.54
C PHE A 84 10.11 -12.69 7.04
N TRP A 85 10.50 -13.46 6.01
CA TRP A 85 9.65 -14.53 5.50
C TRP A 85 9.43 -15.67 6.49
N ASN A 86 10.43 -16.01 7.30
CA ASN A 86 10.26 -17.00 8.37
C ASN A 86 9.28 -16.51 9.44
N ALA A 87 9.39 -15.25 9.86
CA ALA A 87 8.43 -14.64 10.77
C ALA A 87 7.03 -14.55 10.13
N PHE A 88 6.96 -14.14 8.87
CA PHE A 88 5.70 -14.01 8.13
C PHE A 88 4.98 -15.34 7.99
N LYS A 89 5.70 -16.44 7.68
CA LYS A 89 5.14 -17.79 7.66
C LYS A 89 4.53 -18.16 9.01
N LEU A 90 5.25 -17.94 10.11
CA LEU A 90 4.74 -18.19 11.45
C LEU A 90 3.48 -17.37 11.73
N ILE A 91 3.48 -16.08 11.37
CA ILE A 91 2.33 -15.18 11.56
C ILE A 91 1.12 -15.68 10.75
N THR A 92 1.28 -16.05 9.49
CA THR A 92 0.18 -16.59 8.66
C THR A 92 -0.38 -17.92 9.20
N GLN A 93 0.43 -18.72 9.91
CA GLN A 93 -0.03 -19.96 10.53
C GLN A 93 -0.75 -19.70 11.86
N CYS A 94 -0.28 -18.72 12.64
CA CYS A 94 -0.84 -18.38 13.94
C CYS A 94 -2.04 -17.43 13.87
N LEU A 95 -2.20 -16.68 12.77
CA LEU A 95 -3.29 -15.73 12.53
C LEU A 95 -4.17 -16.21 11.37
N PRO A 96 -5.20 -17.04 11.62
CA PRO A 96 -6.08 -17.53 10.57
C PRO A 96 -6.95 -16.42 9.94
N GLN A 97 -7.05 -15.25 10.58
CA GLN A 97 -7.80 -14.09 10.12
C GLN A 97 -6.88 -12.92 9.72
N LEU A 98 -5.77 -13.23 9.07
CA LEU A 98 -4.83 -12.25 8.55
C LEU A 98 -5.12 -11.93 7.08
N PHE A 99 -5.32 -10.65 6.79
CA PHE A 99 -5.50 -10.09 5.46
C PHE A 99 -4.30 -9.21 5.14
N ILE A 100 -3.59 -9.52 4.05
CA ILE A 100 -2.39 -8.78 3.66
C ILE A 100 -2.66 -8.01 2.38
N VAL A 101 -2.25 -6.74 2.35
CA VAL A 101 -2.18 -5.92 1.15
C VAL A 101 -0.74 -5.49 0.93
N GLU A 102 -0.15 -5.95 -0.17
CA GLU A 102 1.24 -5.66 -0.52
C GLU A 102 1.30 -4.59 -1.61
N LEU A 103 2.06 -3.53 -1.37
CA LEU A 103 2.27 -2.44 -2.32
C LEU A 103 3.69 -2.56 -2.87
N ALA A 104 3.77 -2.89 -4.16
CA ALA A 104 5.02 -3.10 -4.87
C ALA A 104 5.16 -2.12 -6.06
N SER A 105 6.37 -1.66 -6.34
CA SER A 105 6.67 -0.98 -7.62
C SER A 105 7.04 -1.99 -8.70
N TYR A 106 6.30 -2.02 -9.82
CA TYR A 106 6.76 -2.62 -11.07
C TYR A 106 7.87 -1.75 -11.69
N GLY A 107 8.91 -2.40 -12.22
CA GLY A 107 10.05 -1.72 -12.88
C GLY A 107 11.44 -2.15 -12.41
N HIS A 108 11.56 -2.96 -11.36
CA HIS A 108 12.81 -3.67 -11.08
C HIS A 108 12.79 -5.05 -11.76
N PHE A 109 13.09 -5.02 -13.06
CA PHE A 109 13.55 -6.08 -13.99
C PHE A 109 13.26 -7.54 -13.64
N ASP A 110 12.47 -8.22 -14.49
CA ASP A 110 12.37 -9.67 -14.79
C ASP A 110 12.32 -10.71 -13.65
N PHE A 111 12.47 -10.29 -12.39
CA PHE A 111 12.47 -11.10 -11.17
C PHE A 111 11.92 -10.28 -9.98
N GLY A 112 10.87 -9.47 -10.21
CA GLY A 112 10.16 -8.78 -9.14
C GLY A 112 9.54 -9.76 -8.13
N ALA A 113 8.88 -9.26 -7.08
CA ALA A 113 8.19 -10.05 -6.04
C ALA A 113 7.36 -11.26 -6.57
N TYR A 114 7.02 -11.23 -7.84
CA TYR A 114 6.43 -12.26 -8.69
C TYR A 114 7.21 -13.58 -8.82
N SER A 115 8.53 -13.58 -8.68
CA SER A 115 9.38 -14.74 -9.07
C SER A 115 9.86 -15.61 -7.92
N PHE A 116 9.53 -15.30 -6.66
CA PHE A 116 9.95 -16.12 -5.53
C PHE A 116 8.79 -16.90 -4.90
N SER A 117 8.96 -18.22 -4.90
CA SER A 117 8.06 -19.29 -4.46
C SER A 117 7.71 -19.30 -2.96
N GLY A 118 7.78 -18.16 -2.27
CA GLY A 118 7.52 -18.04 -0.83
C GLY A 118 6.04 -18.10 -0.48
N ASN A 119 5.20 -17.52 -1.33
CA ASN A 119 3.74 -17.66 -1.34
C ASN A 119 3.28 -17.42 -2.77
N ARG A 120 2.58 -18.39 -3.37
CA ARG A 120 1.89 -18.18 -4.65
C ARG A 120 0.75 -17.20 -4.41
N ILE A 121 1.03 -15.90 -4.49
CA ILE A 121 -0.02 -14.89 -4.51
C ILE A 121 -0.82 -15.14 -5.77
N ASP A 122 -2.09 -15.49 -5.57
CA ASP A 122 -3.05 -15.78 -6.63
C ASP A 122 -3.04 -14.64 -7.67
N MET A 123 -3.05 -15.00 -8.95
CA MET A 123 -3.08 -14.03 -10.03
C MET A 123 -4.35 -13.19 -10.00
N ASP A 124 -5.45 -13.75 -9.49
CA ASP A 124 -6.75 -13.08 -9.42
C ASP A 124 -6.83 -12.01 -8.31
N ASN A 125 -5.86 -11.98 -7.39
CA ASN A 125 -5.80 -11.03 -6.27
C ASN A 125 -4.75 -9.93 -6.51
N LYS A 126 -4.59 -9.50 -7.76
CA LYS A 126 -3.61 -8.49 -8.16
C LYS A 126 -4.32 -7.29 -8.74
N TRP A 127 -3.89 -6.11 -8.28
CA TRP A 127 -4.26 -4.85 -8.88
C TRP A 127 -3.03 -4.17 -9.49
N GLY A 128 -3.06 -4.07 -10.81
CA GLY A 128 -2.06 -3.39 -11.62
C GLY A 128 -2.22 -1.87 -11.57
N TYR A 129 -1.23 -1.18 -12.14
CA TYR A 129 -1.27 0.27 -12.30
C TYR A 129 -2.54 0.69 -13.05
N GLU A 130 -2.87 0.00 -14.15
CA GLU A 130 -4.04 0.26 -15.00
C GLU A 130 -5.39 0.11 -14.28
N GLU A 131 -5.43 -0.63 -13.18
CA GLU A 131 -6.66 -0.90 -12.41
C GLU A 131 -6.83 0.09 -11.24
N ILE A 132 -5.81 0.90 -10.95
CA ILE A 132 -5.78 1.87 -9.85
C ILE A 132 -5.61 3.28 -10.42
N CYS A 133 -6.62 3.72 -11.17
CA CYS A 133 -6.77 5.08 -11.66
C CYS A 133 -8.15 5.61 -11.25
N PHE A 134 -8.25 6.92 -11.09
CA PHE A 134 -9.56 7.55 -11.00
C PHE A 134 -10.32 7.34 -12.29
N THR A 135 -11.65 7.22 -12.21
CA THR A 135 -12.46 7.51 -13.40
C THR A 135 -12.28 8.99 -13.79
N LYS A 136 -12.64 9.33 -15.02
CA LYS A 136 -12.57 10.72 -15.48
C LYS A 136 -13.38 11.65 -14.57
N GLU A 137 -14.53 11.18 -14.10
CA GLU A 137 -15.44 11.91 -13.21
C GLU A 137 -14.81 12.08 -11.82
N GLU A 138 -14.28 11.02 -11.23
CA GLU A 138 -13.60 11.07 -9.94
C GLU A 138 -12.40 12.01 -9.97
N PHE A 139 -11.62 11.96 -11.05
CA PHE A 139 -10.48 12.84 -11.26
C PHE A 139 -10.90 14.30 -11.41
N HIS A 140 -11.99 14.55 -12.14
CA HIS A 140 -12.56 15.89 -12.30
C HIS A 140 -12.97 16.47 -10.95
N ASP A 141 -13.69 15.71 -10.13
CA ASP A 141 -14.11 16.14 -8.80
C ASP A 141 -12.92 16.39 -7.88
N TYR A 142 -11.92 15.50 -7.89
CA TYR A 142 -10.67 15.69 -7.16
C TYR A 142 -9.95 16.98 -7.58
N PHE A 143 -9.71 17.14 -8.89
CA PHE A 143 -8.97 18.27 -9.45
C PHE A 143 -9.68 19.60 -9.16
N TYR A 144 -11.01 19.63 -9.32
CA TYR A 144 -11.79 20.82 -9.05
C TYR A 144 -11.77 21.21 -7.58
N ASN A 145 -11.89 20.23 -6.67
CA ASN A 145 -11.79 20.48 -5.23
C ASN A 145 -10.39 20.97 -4.84
N PHE A 146 -9.34 20.38 -5.40
CA PHE A 146 -7.96 20.84 -5.21
C PHE A 146 -7.80 22.29 -5.66
N CYS A 147 -8.26 22.62 -6.88
CA CYS A 147 -8.22 23.99 -7.39
C CYS A 147 -9.01 24.95 -6.50
N LYS A 148 -10.20 24.59 -6.04
CA LYS A 148 -11.01 25.45 -5.17
C LYS A 148 -10.33 25.78 -3.84
N VAL A 149 -9.59 24.83 -3.28
CA VAL A 149 -8.90 25.01 -1.99
C VAL A 149 -7.58 25.77 -2.17
N HIS A 150 -6.85 25.51 -3.25
CA HIS A 150 -5.46 25.94 -3.40
C HIS A 150 -5.23 27.00 -4.50
N ILE A 151 -6.21 27.23 -5.37
CA ILE A 151 -6.16 28.16 -6.50
C ILE A 151 -7.33 29.16 -6.36
N ASN A 152 -7.11 30.40 -6.78
CA ASN A 152 -8.11 31.46 -6.68
C ASN A 152 -9.34 31.18 -7.58
N ASP A 153 -10.54 31.25 -7.00
CA ASP A 153 -11.86 31.06 -7.66
C ASP A 153 -12.05 31.83 -8.98
N LYS A 154 -11.33 32.94 -9.19
CA LYS A 154 -11.40 33.71 -10.44
C LYS A 154 -10.66 33.06 -11.62
N LEU A 155 -9.60 32.27 -11.37
CA LEU A 155 -8.88 31.52 -12.40
C LEU A 155 -9.62 30.22 -12.80
N ILE A 156 -10.50 29.76 -11.91
CA ILE A 156 -11.21 28.47 -12.02
C ILE A 156 -12.18 28.44 -13.21
N LYS A 157 -12.84 29.55 -13.56
CA LYS A 157 -13.89 29.52 -14.60
C LYS A 157 -13.38 29.56 -16.03
N ASP A 158 -12.29 30.29 -16.29
CA ASP A 158 -11.87 30.59 -17.66
C ASP A 158 -10.64 29.76 -18.10
N GLU A 159 -9.83 29.25 -17.17
CA GLU A 159 -8.57 28.56 -17.49
C GLU A 159 -8.56 27.07 -17.16
N ILE A 160 -9.47 26.54 -16.33
CA ILE A 160 -9.46 25.13 -15.86
C ILE A 160 -9.34 24.05 -16.95
N PRO A 161 -9.98 24.17 -18.14
CA PRO A 161 -9.92 23.10 -19.12
C PRO A 161 -8.49 22.76 -19.56
N CYS A 162 -7.59 23.75 -19.61
CA CYS A 162 -6.21 23.52 -20.08
C CYS A 162 -5.36 22.77 -19.03
N PRO A 163 -5.27 23.21 -17.76
CA PRO A 163 -4.61 22.45 -16.70
C PRO A 163 -5.27 21.10 -16.45
N PHE A 164 -6.60 21.00 -16.50
CA PHE A 164 -7.30 19.73 -16.32
C PHE A 164 -6.87 18.72 -17.38
N ASN A 165 -6.96 19.07 -18.67
CA ASN A 165 -6.57 18.18 -19.77
C ASN A 165 -5.08 17.83 -19.70
N TYR A 166 -4.22 18.81 -19.42
CA TYR A 166 -2.79 18.58 -19.29
C TYR A 166 -2.47 17.61 -18.15
N VAL A 167 -3.01 17.85 -16.95
CA VAL A 167 -2.76 17.00 -15.78
C VAL A 167 -3.40 15.63 -15.97
N SER A 168 -4.60 15.51 -16.52
CA SER A 168 -5.21 14.22 -16.81
C SER A 168 -4.35 13.39 -17.77
N ASP A 169 -3.79 14.01 -18.80
CA ASP A 169 -2.99 13.33 -19.82
C ASP A 169 -1.64 12.86 -19.25
N ILE A 170 -0.93 13.71 -18.51
CA ILE A 170 0.40 13.34 -17.97
C ILE A 170 0.31 12.38 -16.77
N THR A 171 -0.80 12.40 -16.03
CA THR A 171 -0.99 11.55 -14.86
C THR A 171 -1.76 10.28 -15.17
N ALA A 172 -2.40 10.18 -16.35
CA ALA A 172 -3.32 9.12 -16.74
C ALA A 172 -4.31 8.78 -15.61
N TYR A 173 -4.80 9.81 -14.91
CA TYR A 173 -5.72 9.70 -13.77
C TYR A 173 -5.18 8.95 -12.55
N HIS A 174 -3.88 8.68 -12.46
CA HIS A 174 -3.33 7.97 -11.32
C HIS A 174 -3.23 8.89 -10.10
N PRO A 175 -3.90 8.56 -8.98
CA PRO A 175 -3.96 9.41 -7.79
C PRO A 175 -2.58 9.78 -7.26
N GLY A 176 -1.62 8.89 -7.45
CA GLY A 176 -0.27 9.04 -6.96
C GLY A 176 0.66 9.95 -7.77
N LEU A 177 0.19 10.49 -8.88
CA LEU A 177 0.88 11.50 -9.69
C LEU A 177 0.24 12.90 -9.55
N VAL A 178 -0.83 13.00 -8.77
CA VAL A 178 -1.67 14.20 -8.62
C VAL A 178 -1.76 14.65 -7.15
N ALA A 179 -1.39 13.77 -6.21
CA ALA A 179 -1.35 14.03 -4.77
C ALA A 179 -0.04 14.70 -4.32
#